data_AF-A0A941ZWE5-F1
#
_entry.id   AF-A0A941ZWE5-F1
#
_cell.length_a   1.000
_cell.length_b   1.000
_cell.length_c   1.000
_cell.angle_alpha   90.00
_cell.angle_beta   90.00
_cell.angle_gamma   90.00
#
_symmetry.space_group_name_H-M   'P 1'
#
loop_
_entity.id
_entity.type
_entity.pdbx_description
1 polymer ?
#
loop_
_entity_poly.entity_id
_entity_poly.type
_entity_poly.pdbx_seq_one_letter_code
_entity_poly.pdbx_strand_id
1 'polypeptide(L)'
;MIKSLKNRFPFRLGTTSYIIPADLITNVRYLAPYVDDIELILFEADDESNLPDEKILLELNRMALSDDLSYTVHLPLGLPLGAANEAERRSSVKKALRVLELTCPLNPAAYVLHFEGDRRGLLPSENMTGWTNSLRASVTELLGSAIPSHLFCVETLDYPFALVDPIV
;
A
#
# COMPACT_ATOMS: atom_id res chain seq x y z
N MET A 1 -1.19 -28.81 12.19
CA MET A 1 -2.05 -28.34 11.07
C MET A 1 -2.48 -26.93 11.41
N ILE A 2 -2.28 -25.95 10.52
CA ILE A 2 -2.69 -24.56 10.76
C ILE A 2 -4.22 -24.49 10.70
N LYS A 3 -4.84 -23.79 11.64
CA LYS A 3 -6.29 -23.60 11.69
C LYS A 3 -6.69 -22.52 10.68
N SER A 4 -7.60 -22.82 9.76
CA SER A 4 -8.19 -21.81 8.87
C SER A 4 -9.11 -20.86 9.65
N LEU A 5 -8.96 -19.57 9.38
CA LEU A 5 -9.79 -18.49 9.92
C LEU A 5 -10.65 -17.83 8.84
N LYS A 6 -10.62 -18.38 7.62
CA LYS A 6 -11.39 -17.91 6.47
C LYS A 6 -12.89 -17.96 6.74
N ASN A 7 -13.60 -16.87 6.43
CA ASN A 7 -15.04 -16.71 6.57
C ASN A 7 -15.56 -17.01 7.99
N ARG A 8 -14.75 -16.73 9.03
CA ARG A 8 -15.11 -17.00 10.44
C ARG A 8 -15.70 -15.81 11.19
N PHE A 9 -15.61 -14.61 10.62
CA PHE A 9 -15.96 -13.35 11.28
C PHE A 9 -16.94 -12.54 10.41
N PRO A 10 -17.68 -11.58 10.98
CA PRO A 10 -18.54 -10.67 10.22
C PRO A 10 -17.75 -9.58 9.46
N PHE A 11 -16.43 -9.74 9.37
CA PHE A 11 -15.48 -8.89 8.66
C PHE A 11 -14.41 -9.79 8.02
N ARG A 12 -13.70 -9.27 7.02
CA ARG A 12 -12.62 -10.00 6.35
C ARG A 12 -11.39 -10.02 7.25
N LEU A 13 -10.88 -11.20 7.55
CA LEU A 13 -9.61 -11.33 8.26
C LEU A 13 -8.48 -11.50 7.24
N GLY A 14 -7.42 -10.69 7.35
CA GLY A 14 -6.29 -10.76 6.45
C GLY A 14 -4.92 -10.86 7.13
N THR A 15 -3.89 -10.98 6.30
CA THR A 15 -2.47 -10.91 6.68
C THR A 15 -1.66 -10.30 5.54
N THR A 16 -0.39 -9.97 5.76
CA THR A 16 0.51 -9.46 4.72
C THR A 16 1.02 -10.57 3.79
N SER A 17 1.48 -10.20 2.60
CA SER A 17 1.92 -11.11 1.54
C SER A 17 3.35 -11.67 1.69
N TYR A 18 3.99 -11.49 2.87
CA TYR A 18 5.37 -11.92 3.15
C TYR A 18 5.45 -12.69 4.48
N ILE A 19 4.80 -13.85 4.53
CA ILE A 19 4.75 -14.72 5.72
C ILE A 19 5.76 -15.87 5.63
N ILE A 20 6.02 -16.36 4.43
CA ILE A 20 7.05 -17.36 4.16
C ILE A 20 8.14 -16.79 3.24
N PRO A 21 9.40 -17.27 3.33
CA PRO A 21 10.50 -16.78 2.50
C PRO A 21 10.38 -17.32 1.06
N ALA A 22 9.42 -16.78 0.31
CA ALA A 22 9.10 -17.16 -1.06
C ALA A 22 8.55 -15.94 -1.84
N ASP A 23 8.34 -16.11 -3.15
CA ASP A 23 7.74 -15.07 -3.99
C ASP A 23 6.28 -14.77 -3.64
N LEU A 24 5.73 -13.73 -4.27
CA LEU A 24 4.38 -13.22 -4.03
C LEU A 24 3.30 -14.27 -4.30
N ILE A 25 3.37 -14.99 -5.42
CA ILE A 25 2.39 -16.01 -5.79
C ILE A 25 2.44 -17.17 -4.82
N THR A 26 3.64 -17.60 -4.43
CA THR A 26 3.84 -18.69 -3.48
C THR A 26 3.26 -18.32 -2.10
N ASN A 27 3.45 -17.08 -1.64
CA ASN A 27 2.81 -16.59 -0.41
C ASN A 27 1.28 -16.56 -0.54
N VAL A 28 0.73 -15.96 -1.60
CA VAL A 28 -0.72 -15.85 -1.78
C VAL A 28 -1.36 -17.24 -1.86
N ARG A 29 -0.77 -18.17 -2.61
CA ARG A 29 -1.25 -19.55 -2.71
C ARG A 29 -1.19 -20.29 -1.37
N TYR A 30 -0.15 -20.05 -0.59
CA TYR A 30 -0.03 -20.62 0.75
C TYR A 30 -1.11 -20.08 1.71
N LEU A 31 -1.42 -18.78 1.62
CA LEU A 31 -2.32 -18.08 2.54
C LEU A 31 -3.81 -18.18 2.17
N ALA A 32 -4.14 -18.30 0.88
CA ALA A 32 -5.51 -18.29 0.36
C ALA A 32 -6.52 -19.22 1.10
N PRO A 33 -6.13 -20.43 1.57
CA PRO A 33 -7.03 -21.29 2.34
C PRO A 33 -7.34 -20.83 3.78
N TYR A 34 -6.58 -19.87 4.31
CA TYR A 34 -6.57 -19.52 5.74
C TYR A 34 -7.17 -18.15 6.07
N VAL A 35 -7.16 -17.22 5.12
CA VAL A 35 -7.58 -15.82 5.30
C VAL A 35 -8.51 -15.34 4.19
N ASP A 36 -9.19 -14.22 4.43
CA ASP A 36 -10.12 -13.58 3.50
C ASP A 36 -9.44 -12.48 2.68
N ASP A 37 -8.46 -11.78 3.25
CA ASP A 37 -7.71 -10.72 2.57
C ASP A 37 -6.20 -10.97 2.64
N ILE A 38 -5.47 -10.54 1.62
CA ILE A 38 -4.01 -10.47 1.68
C ILE A 38 -3.58 -9.06 1.32
N GLU A 39 -2.86 -8.42 2.24
CA GLU A 39 -2.20 -7.15 1.97
C GLU A 39 -0.93 -7.39 1.15
N LEU A 40 -0.98 -7.02 -0.12
CA LEU A 40 0.13 -7.10 -1.07
C LEU A 40 1.15 -6.00 -0.73
N ILE A 41 2.28 -6.40 -0.15
CA ILE A 41 3.38 -5.48 0.12
C ILE A 41 4.25 -5.38 -1.12
N LEU A 42 4.17 -4.25 -1.82
CA LEU A 42 4.91 -4.02 -3.06
C LEU A 42 6.08 -3.06 -2.82
N PHE A 43 7.21 -3.29 -3.49
CA PHE A 43 8.39 -2.46 -3.41
C PHE A 43 9.13 -2.41 -4.75
N GLU A 44 9.77 -1.27 -4.99
CA GLU A 44 10.63 -1.03 -6.14
C GLU A 44 11.88 -0.27 -5.66
N ALA A 45 13.00 -0.99 -5.59
CA ALA A 45 14.34 -0.48 -5.33
C ALA A 45 15.19 -0.56 -6.62
N ASP A 46 16.37 0.06 -6.61
CA ASP A 46 17.21 0.18 -7.82
C ASP A 46 17.67 -1.19 -8.37
N ASP A 47 17.96 -2.15 -7.48
CA ASP A 47 18.46 -3.49 -7.85
C ASP A 47 17.42 -4.62 -7.68
N GLU A 48 16.32 -4.36 -6.96
CA GLU A 48 15.30 -5.36 -6.66
C GLU A 48 13.89 -4.76 -6.70
N SER A 49 12.95 -5.49 -7.32
CA SER A 49 11.56 -5.12 -7.41
C SER A 49 10.70 -6.37 -7.35
N ASN A 50 9.59 -6.29 -6.63
CA ASN A 50 8.58 -7.36 -6.60
C ASN A 50 7.28 -6.95 -7.32
N LEU A 51 7.31 -5.85 -8.08
CA LEU A 51 6.12 -5.38 -8.79
C LEU A 51 5.59 -6.49 -9.72
N PRO A 52 4.31 -6.86 -9.59
CA PRO A 52 3.76 -7.97 -10.34
C PRO A 52 3.73 -7.65 -11.84
N ASP A 53 4.20 -8.56 -12.68
CA ASP A 53 3.97 -8.47 -14.12
C ASP A 53 2.54 -8.91 -14.49
N GLU A 54 2.18 -8.82 -15.77
CA GLU A 54 0.86 -9.22 -16.26
C GLU A 54 0.51 -10.68 -15.92
N LYS A 55 1.49 -11.59 -15.92
CA LYS A 55 1.27 -13.01 -15.61
C LYS A 55 0.97 -13.20 -14.13
N ILE A 56 1.70 -12.49 -13.26
CA ILE A 56 1.48 -12.49 -11.82
C ILE A 56 0.09 -11.90 -11.52
N LEU A 57 -0.27 -10.76 -12.14
CA LEU A 57 -1.59 -10.15 -11.97
C LEU A 57 -2.73 -11.09 -12.39
N LEU A 58 -2.57 -11.79 -13.51
CA LEU A 58 -3.57 -12.77 -13.97
C LEU A 58 -3.73 -13.93 -12.98
N GLU A 59 -2.64 -14.41 -12.39
CA GLU A 59 -2.66 -15.47 -11.39
C GLU A 59 -3.26 -15.00 -10.06
N LEU A 60 -2.94 -13.77 -9.62
CA LEU A 60 -3.58 -13.15 -8.45
C LEU A 60 -5.09 -13.04 -8.66
N ASN A 61 -5.55 -12.54 -9.81
CA ASN A 61 -6.97 -12.47 -10.14
C ASN A 61 -7.64 -13.85 -10.17
N ARG A 62 -6.96 -14.88 -10.69
CA ARG A 62 -7.46 -16.25 -10.66
C ARG A 62 -7.68 -16.72 -9.22
N MET A 63 -6.69 -16.50 -8.33
CA MET A 63 -6.77 -16.89 -6.92
C MET A 63 -7.84 -16.10 -6.15
N ALA A 64 -7.97 -14.79 -6.42
CA ALA A 64 -9.07 -13.98 -5.87
C ALA A 64 -10.44 -14.61 -6.13
N LEU A 65 -10.67 -15.02 -7.38
CA LEU A 65 -11.94 -15.63 -7.78
C LEU A 65 -12.12 -17.05 -7.27
N SER A 66 -11.09 -17.90 -7.31
CA SER A 66 -11.20 -19.31 -6.88
C SER A 66 -11.35 -19.46 -5.37
N ASP A 67 -10.73 -18.57 -4.61
CA ASP A 67 -10.64 -18.67 -3.16
C ASP A 67 -11.49 -17.62 -2.45
N ASP A 68 -12.35 -16.84 -3.13
CA ASP A 68 -13.10 -15.73 -2.52
C ASP A 68 -12.17 -14.82 -1.70
N LEU A 69 -11.03 -14.48 -2.28
CA LEU A 69 -9.95 -13.72 -1.67
C LEU A 69 -9.99 -12.28 -2.18
N SER A 70 -9.79 -11.32 -1.28
CA SER A 70 -9.58 -9.92 -1.64
C SER A 70 -8.12 -9.53 -1.43
N TYR A 71 -7.75 -8.39 -2.00
CA TYR A 71 -6.43 -7.82 -1.81
C TYR A 71 -6.54 -6.41 -1.27
N THR A 72 -5.70 -6.09 -0.30
CA THR A 72 -5.32 -4.70 0.03
C THR A 72 -3.94 -4.47 -0.59
N VAL A 73 -3.65 -3.28 -1.11
CA VAL A 73 -2.32 -2.98 -1.68
C VAL A 73 -1.63 -1.99 -0.77
N HIS A 74 -0.50 -2.40 -0.20
CA HIS A 74 0.39 -1.48 0.48
C HIS A 74 1.35 -0.87 -0.54
N LEU A 75 1.29 0.45 -0.71
CA LEU A 75 2.21 1.16 -1.59
C LEU A 75 3.65 1.01 -1.07
N PRO A 76 4.65 1.13 -1.95
CA PRO A 76 6.05 1.03 -1.54
C PRO A 76 6.39 1.92 -0.34
N LEU A 77 7.18 1.36 0.56
CA LEU A 77 7.85 2.12 1.62
C LEU A 77 8.88 3.07 1.01
N GLY A 78 9.30 4.10 1.75
CA GLY A 78 10.32 5.02 1.25
C GLY A 78 9.83 5.92 0.12
N LEU A 79 8.54 6.27 0.14
CA LEU A 79 7.97 7.28 -0.74
C LEU A 79 7.89 8.61 0.03
N PRO A 80 8.90 9.50 -0.05
CA PRO A 80 8.89 10.79 0.64
C PRO A 80 7.90 11.77 -0.03
N LEU A 81 6.60 11.51 0.13
CA LEU A 81 5.49 12.35 -0.35
C LEU A 81 5.49 13.75 0.30
N GLY A 82 6.14 13.89 1.46
CA GLY A 82 6.36 15.16 2.14
C GLY A 82 7.71 15.83 1.83
N ALA A 83 8.48 15.34 0.84
CA ALA A 83 9.82 15.88 0.55
C ALA A 83 9.79 17.38 0.27
N ALA A 84 10.80 18.09 0.80
CA ALA A 84 11.03 19.49 0.47
C ALA A 84 11.54 19.68 -0.97
N ASN A 85 12.28 18.68 -1.49
CA ASN A 85 12.70 18.66 -2.88
C ASN A 85 11.53 18.24 -3.77
N GLU A 86 11.10 19.13 -4.67
CA GLU A 86 9.95 18.89 -5.54
C GLU A 86 10.17 17.72 -6.51
N ALA A 87 11.38 17.55 -7.06
CA ALA A 87 11.67 16.48 -8.00
C ALA A 87 11.60 15.10 -7.32
N GLU A 88 12.10 15.00 -6.09
CA GLU A 88 11.98 13.82 -5.25
C GLU A 88 10.52 13.51 -4.93
N ARG A 89 9.76 14.50 -4.41
CA ARG A 89 8.33 14.37 -4.12
C ARG A 89 7.54 13.85 -5.32
N ARG A 90 7.72 14.47 -6.48
CA ARG A 90 7.03 14.09 -7.72
C ARG A 90 7.46 12.71 -8.23
N SER A 91 8.71 12.32 -8.00
CA SER A 91 9.17 10.96 -8.29
C SER A 91 8.41 9.93 -7.43
N SER A 92 8.25 10.19 -6.14
CA SER A 92 7.48 9.34 -5.22
C SER A 92 6.01 9.23 -5.63
N VAL A 93 5.37 10.34 -6.00
CA VAL A 93 3.99 10.33 -6.52
C VAL A 93 3.90 9.48 -7.79
N LYS A 94 4.84 9.61 -8.73
CA LYS A 94 4.86 8.79 -9.96
C LYS A 94 4.99 7.29 -9.66
N LYS A 95 5.86 6.92 -8.71
CA LYS A 95 6.01 5.51 -8.27
C LYS A 95 4.70 4.98 -7.67
N ALA A 96 4.07 5.76 -6.79
CA ALA A 96 2.76 5.42 -6.23
C ALA A 96 1.70 5.22 -7.32
N LEU A 97 1.53 6.20 -8.23
CA LEU A 97 0.57 6.14 -9.33
C LEU A 97 0.77 4.91 -10.23
N ARG A 98 2.03 4.54 -10.51
CA ARG A 98 2.35 3.33 -11.26
C ARG A 98 1.87 2.06 -10.56
N VAL A 99 2.01 1.99 -9.23
CA VAL A 99 1.51 0.84 -8.46
C VAL A 99 -0.02 0.81 -8.45
N LEU A 100 -0.68 1.97 -8.33
CA LEU A 100 -2.14 2.06 -8.45
C LEU A 100 -2.62 1.52 -9.80
N GLU A 101 -2.03 2.01 -10.90
CA GLU A 101 -2.38 1.57 -12.25
C GLU A 101 -2.16 0.07 -12.45
N LEU A 102 -1.01 -0.43 -12.01
CA LEU A 102 -0.63 -1.84 -12.13
C LEU A 102 -1.61 -2.78 -11.41
N THR A 103 -2.08 -2.38 -10.24
CA THR A 103 -2.90 -3.23 -9.35
C THR A 103 -4.39 -2.95 -9.43
N CYS A 104 -4.82 -1.87 -10.09
CA CYS A 104 -6.22 -1.54 -10.30
C CYS A 104 -7.05 -2.71 -10.87
N PRO A 105 -6.54 -3.54 -11.80
CA PRO A 105 -7.27 -4.71 -12.30
C PRO A 105 -7.55 -5.80 -11.25
N LEU A 106 -6.89 -5.77 -10.09
CA LEU A 106 -7.16 -6.68 -8.97
C LEU A 106 -8.38 -6.24 -8.14
N ASN A 107 -8.95 -5.06 -8.43
CA ASN A 107 -10.01 -4.42 -7.66
C ASN A 107 -9.72 -4.43 -6.13
N PRO A 108 -8.60 -3.81 -5.68
CA PRO A 108 -8.21 -3.86 -4.27
C PRO A 108 -9.26 -3.23 -3.34
N ALA A 109 -9.36 -3.76 -2.12
CA ALA A 109 -10.21 -3.22 -1.06
C ALA A 109 -9.73 -1.85 -0.56
N ALA A 110 -8.42 -1.61 -0.58
CA ALA A 110 -7.80 -0.33 -0.25
C ALA A 110 -6.36 -0.24 -0.78
N TYR A 111 -5.86 0.99 -0.81
CA TYR A 111 -4.47 1.38 -1.05
C TYR A 111 -3.90 2.03 0.20
N VAL A 112 -3.00 1.35 0.88
CA VAL A 112 -2.35 1.84 2.10
C VAL A 112 -1.08 2.60 1.73
N LEU A 113 -0.88 3.78 2.32
CA LEU A 113 0.31 4.59 2.10
C LEU A 113 0.80 5.24 3.38
N HIS A 114 2.07 5.62 3.36
CA HIS A 114 2.71 6.33 4.45
C HIS A 114 2.86 7.81 4.14
N PHE A 115 2.59 8.64 5.14
CA PHE A 115 3.12 10.00 5.20
C PHE A 115 4.41 9.96 6.03
N GLU A 116 5.49 9.50 5.40
CA GLU A 116 6.80 9.40 6.05
C GLU A 116 7.40 10.79 6.29
N GLY A 117 8.01 10.94 7.46
CA GLY A 117 8.84 12.09 7.80
C GLY A 117 10.27 11.97 7.29
N ASP A 118 11.03 13.07 7.32
CA ASP A 118 12.49 13.04 7.18
C ASP A 118 13.19 12.43 8.40
N ARG A 119 12.43 12.21 9.49
CA ARG A 119 12.88 11.59 10.73
C ARG A 119 11.77 10.81 11.43
N ARG A 120 12.19 9.93 12.33
CA ARG A 120 11.33 9.15 13.24
C ARG A 120 11.06 9.91 14.54
N GLY A 121 9.98 9.56 15.23
CA GLY A 121 9.57 10.11 16.52
C GLY A 121 8.38 11.07 16.44
N LEU A 122 8.15 11.84 17.51
CA LEU A 122 6.95 12.68 17.68
C LEU A 122 6.79 13.80 16.64
N LEU A 123 7.89 14.21 16.01
CA LEU A 123 7.90 15.23 14.95
C LEU A 123 8.53 14.62 13.70
N PRO A 124 7.74 14.40 12.63
CA PRO A 124 8.23 13.77 11.41
C PRO A 124 9.12 14.68 10.55
N SER A 125 9.16 15.99 10.82
CA SER A 125 10.10 16.90 10.15
C SER A 125 10.49 18.07 11.03
N GLU A 126 11.69 18.62 10.83
CA GLU A 126 12.07 19.91 11.40
C GLU A 126 11.27 21.06 10.77
N ASN A 127 10.89 20.92 9.49
CA ASN A 127 10.04 21.87 8.77
C ASN A 127 8.63 21.32 8.58
N MET A 128 7.86 21.26 9.68
CA MET A 128 6.49 20.72 9.68
C MET A 128 5.56 21.41 8.66
N THR A 129 5.67 22.73 8.49
CA THR A 129 4.85 23.46 7.51
C THR A 129 5.20 23.07 6.08
N GLY A 130 6.49 22.97 5.76
CA GLY A 130 6.94 22.51 4.44
C GLY A 130 6.51 21.08 4.15
N TRP A 131 6.73 20.17 5.10
CA TRP A 131 6.34 18.76 5.00
C TRP A 131 4.84 18.60 4.77
N THR A 132 3.99 19.24 5.58
CA THR A 132 2.52 19.16 5.41
C THR A 132 2.03 19.80 4.10
N ASN A 133 2.65 20.89 3.63
CA ASN A 133 2.30 21.48 2.34
C ASN A 133 2.70 20.58 1.17
N SER A 134 3.87 19.95 1.23
CA SER A 134 4.28 18.95 0.24
C SER A 134 3.34 17.74 0.23
N LEU A 135 2.95 17.23 1.41
CA LEU A 135 1.98 16.15 1.52
C LEU A 135 0.64 16.51 0.86
N ARG A 136 0.11 17.71 1.11
CA ARG A 136 -1.14 18.17 0.44
C ARG A 136 -1.01 18.20 -1.08
N ALA A 137 0.14 18.64 -1.60
CA ALA A 137 0.40 18.63 -3.03
C ALA A 137 0.43 17.19 -3.58
N SER A 138 1.16 16.29 -2.91
CA SER A 138 1.22 14.87 -3.29
C SER A 138 -0.15 14.19 -3.23
N VAL A 139 -0.94 14.41 -2.19
CA VAL A 139 -2.30 13.88 -2.06
C VAL A 139 -3.19 14.41 -3.17
N THR A 140 -3.10 15.71 -3.49
CA THR A 140 -3.84 16.29 -4.63
C THR A 140 -3.49 15.60 -5.95
N GLU A 141 -2.20 15.33 -6.19
CA GLU A 141 -1.75 14.61 -7.38
C GLU A 141 -2.24 13.15 -7.40
N LEU A 142 -2.22 12.43 -6.26
CA LEU A 142 -2.72 11.06 -6.13
C LEU A 142 -4.25 10.96 -6.34
N LEU A 143 -5.00 11.90 -5.76
CA LEU A 143 -6.46 12.00 -5.91
C LEU A 143 -6.88 12.45 -7.32
N GLY A 144 -5.94 12.93 -8.13
CA GLY A 144 -6.14 13.17 -9.56
C GLY A 144 -6.14 11.90 -10.41
N SER A 145 -5.85 10.74 -9.83
CA SER A 145 -5.96 9.44 -10.50
C SER A 145 -7.43 8.99 -10.64
N ALA A 146 -7.65 7.88 -11.35
CA ALA A 146 -8.99 7.28 -11.48
C ALA A 146 -9.45 6.53 -10.21
N ILE A 147 -8.60 6.42 -9.19
CA ILE A 147 -8.90 5.69 -7.96
C ILE A 147 -9.81 6.55 -7.06
N PRO A 148 -10.96 6.03 -6.61
CA PRO A 148 -11.82 6.74 -5.66
C PRO A 148 -11.08 7.11 -4.36
N SER A 149 -11.28 8.34 -3.88
CA SER A 149 -10.59 8.86 -2.70
C SER A 149 -10.75 7.99 -1.44
N HIS A 150 -11.92 7.37 -1.25
CA HIS A 150 -12.20 6.52 -0.09
C HIS A 150 -11.43 5.20 -0.06
N LEU A 151 -10.73 4.82 -1.14
CA LEU A 151 -9.86 3.64 -1.17
C LEU A 151 -8.45 3.94 -0.67
N PHE A 152 -8.06 5.21 -0.53
CA PHE A 152 -6.75 5.55 0.03
C PHE A 152 -6.81 5.52 1.56
N CYS A 153 -5.85 4.83 2.18
CA CYS A 153 -5.73 4.71 3.62
C CYS A 153 -4.34 5.16 4.08
N VAL A 154 -4.28 6.15 4.97
CA VAL A 154 -3.01 6.59 5.57
C VAL A 154 -2.72 5.73 6.79
N GLU A 155 -1.63 4.96 6.75
CA GLU A 155 -1.19 4.18 7.92
C GLU A 155 -0.67 5.10 9.02
N THR A 156 -1.07 4.82 10.26
CA THR A 156 -0.55 5.55 11.43
C THR A 156 0.89 5.13 11.70
N LEU A 157 1.79 6.11 11.77
CA LEU A 157 3.21 5.90 12.06
C LEU A 157 3.56 6.24 13.51
N ASP A 158 4.82 6.57 13.79
CA ASP A 158 5.35 6.81 15.13
C ASP A 158 5.17 8.25 15.65
N TYR A 159 4.55 9.13 14.85
CA TYR A 159 4.12 10.47 15.25
C TYR A 159 2.61 10.54 15.53
N PRO A 160 2.12 11.54 16.30
CA PRO A 160 0.69 11.70 16.55
C PRO A 160 -0.10 11.93 15.25
N PHE A 161 -1.10 11.08 14.97
CA PHE A 161 -1.92 11.16 13.75
C PHE A 161 -2.58 12.54 13.54
N ALA A 162 -2.88 13.26 14.63
CA ALA A 162 -3.41 14.63 14.60
C ALA A 162 -2.56 15.62 13.79
N LEU A 163 -1.27 15.33 13.55
CA LEU A 163 -0.41 16.14 12.69
C LEU A 163 -0.77 16.07 11.19
N VAL A 164 -1.40 14.97 10.76
CA VAL A 164 -1.79 14.73 9.37
C VAL A 164 -3.30 14.61 9.17
N ASP A 165 -4.09 14.49 10.24
CA ASP A 165 -5.55 14.49 10.23
C ASP A 165 -6.16 15.60 9.33
N PRO A 166 -5.66 16.85 9.29
CA PRO A 166 -6.20 17.88 8.38
C PRO A 166 -5.91 17.68 6.88
N ILE A 167 -5.18 16.63 6.50
CA ILE A 167 -4.84 16.27 5.12
C ILE A 167 -5.70 15.09 4.65
N VAL A 168 -6.15 14.24 5.58
CA VAL A 168 -6.97 13.04 5.34
C VAL A 168 -8.45 13.41 5.30
#